data_AF-A0A8T7KJ22-F1
#
_entry.id   AF-A0A8T7KJ22-F1
#
_cell.length_a   1.000
_cell.length_b   1.000
_cell.length_c   1.000
_cell.angle_alpha   90.00
_cell.angle_beta   90.00
_cell.angle_gamma   90.00
#
_symmetry.space_group_name_H-M   'P 1'
#
loop_
_entity.id
_entity.type
_entity.pdbx_description
1 polymer ?
#
loop_
_entity_poly.entity_id
_entity_poly.type
_entity_poly.pdbx_seq_one_letter_code
_entity_poly.pdbx_strand_id
1 'polypeptide(L)'
;MIAALALLLGLGALLALRQPAAAAPTLAEARRLWLAQAPPRYKLTIIQQTASSTCDQEFLIDGTATVALDNDCRQPVSWTVPRLFNWIAELERERTRCYPDPTMCACRGTIATSVHYDTDQGYPRTIVYEWRKRPNLTSLAYYRSLFDRSFPGCNRDGTGGTVRYAITLAAEP
;
A
#
# COMPACT_ATOMS: atom_id res chain seq x y z
N MET A 1 -4.94 -38.77 -46.70
CA MET A 1 -6.01 -37.87 -46.20
C MET A 1 -6.35 -38.05 -44.70
N ILE A 2 -5.54 -38.74 -43.88
CA ILE A 2 -5.86 -38.98 -42.45
C ILE A 2 -4.87 -38.28 -41.50
N ALA A 3 -3.64 -37.96 -41.95
CA ALA A 3 -2.60 -37.38 -41.10
C ALA A 3 -2.79 -35.87 -40.78
N ALA A 4 -3.57 -35.13 -41.57
CA ALA A 4 -3.75 -33.69 -41.39
C ALA A 4 -4.76 -33.33 -40.28
N LEU A 5 -5.67 -34.25 -39.92
CA LEU A 5 -6.67 -34.00 -38.86
C LEU A 5 -6.10 -34.18 -37.45
N ALA A 6 -5.04 -34.97 -37.27
CA ALA A 6 -4.48 -35.27 -35.95
C ALA A 6 -3.66 -34.09 -35.38
N LEU A 7 -3.05 -33.27 -36.25
CA LEU A 7 -2.24 -32.13 -35.81
C LEU A 7 -3.09 -30.94 -35.30
N LEU A 8 -4.31 -30.77 -35.83
CA LEU A 8 -5.20 -29.68 -35.44
C LEU A 8 -5.85 -29.91 -34.07
N LEU A 9 -6.05 -31.17 -33.67
CA LEU A 9 -6.55 -31.53 -32.33
C LEU A 9 -5.47 -31.41 -31.23
N GLY A 10 -4.19 -31.57 -31.58
CA GLY A 10 -3.08 -31.42 -30.63
C GLY A 10 -2.76 -29.97 -30.26
N LEU A 11 -2.90 -29.03 -31.20
CA LEU A 11 -2.66 -27.60 -30.95
C LEU A 11 -3.78 -26.93 -30.13
N GLY A 12 -5.03 -27.43 -30.21
CA GLY A 12 -6.13 -26.92 -29.39
C GLY A 12 -5.99 -27.26 -27.90
N ALA A 13 -5.41 -28.41 -27.57
CA ALA A 13 -5.26 -28.86 -26.18
C ALA A 13 -4.16 -28.10 -25.41
N LEU A 14 -3.13 -27.58 -26.10
CA LEU A 14 -2.04 -26.83 -25.46
C LEU A 14 -2.41 -25.37 -25.16
N LEU A 15 -3.43 -24.81 -25.83
CA LEU A 15 -3.93 -23.45 -25.56
C LEU A 15 -4.95 -23.39 -24.41
N ALA A 16 -5.55 -24.52 -24.00
CA ALA A 16 -6.57 -24.57 -22.96
C ALA A 16 -6.02 -24.58 -21.52
N LEU A 17 -4.71 -24.71 -21.31
CA LEU A 17 -4.10 -24.80 -19.97
C LEU A 17 -3.47 -23.49 -19.47
N ARG A 18 -3.54 -22.39 -20.25
CA ARG A 18 -3.20 -21.07 -19.71
C ARG A 18 -4.40 -20.52 -18.94
N GLN A 19 -4.60 -21.02 -17.72
CA GLN A 19 -5.37 -20.27 -16.74
C GLN A 19 -4.66 -18.92 -16.55
N PRO A 20 -5.32 -17.78 -16.81
CA PRO A 20 -4.75 -16.49 -16.45
C PRO A 20 -4.46 -16.54 -14.95
N ALA A 21 -3.25 -16.16 -14.55
CA ALA A 21 -2.94 -15.98 -13.14
C ALA A 21 -4.04 -15.09 -12.55
N ALA A 22 -4.72 -15.57 -11.50
CA ALA A 22 -5.79 -14.81 -10.87
C ALA A 22 -5.24 -13.42 -10.53
N ALA A 23 -5.95 -12.38 -10.97
CA ALA A 23 -5.54 -11.00 -10.70
C ALA A 23 -5.41 -10.80 -9.19
N ALA A 24 -4.39 -10.07 -8.75
CA ALA A 24 -4.24 -9.75 -7.33
C ALA A 24 -5.52 -9.03 -6.85
N PRO A 25 -6.07 -9.40 -5.68
CA PRO A 25 -7.32 -8.82 -5.21
C PRO A 25 -7.18 -7.31 -5.02
N THR A 26 -8.21 -6.58 -5.43
CA THR A 26 -8.34 -5.14 -5.18
C THR A 26 -8.63 -4.87 -3.70
N LEU A 27 -8.44 -3.62 -3.25
CA LEU A 27 -8.79 -3.21 -1.89
C LEU A 27 -10.25 -3.55 -1.52
N ALA A 28 -11.19 -3.38 -2.46
CA ALA A 28 -12.60 -3.66 -2.23
C ALA A 28 -12.87 -5.17 -2.07
N GLU A 29 -12.25 -6.00 -2.90
CA GLU A 29 -12.37 -7.46 -2.83
C GLU A 29 -11.71 -8.02 -1.57
N ALA A 30 -10.51 -7.55 -1.26
CA ALA A 30 -9.76 -7.92 -0.06
C ALA A 30 -10.54 -7.56 1.22
N ARG A 31 -11.13 -6.36 1.28
CA ARG A 31 -12.00 -5.93 2.37
C ARG A 31 -13.25 -6.82 2.49
N ARG A 32 -13.86 -7.19 1.36
CA ARG A 32 -15.03 -8.09 1.35
C ARG A 32 -14.68 -9.48 1.89
N LEU A 33 -13.54 -10.03 1.48
CA LEU A 33 -13.04 -11.32 1.99
C LEU A 33 -12.83 -11.23 3.50
N TRP A 34 -12.10 -10.22 3.98
CA TRP A 34 -11.87 -10.03 5.41
C TRP A 34 -13.18 -9.98 6.21
N LEU A 35 -14.17 -9.19 5.77
CA LEU A 35 -15.45 -9.08 6.47
C LEU A 35 -16.24 -10.40 6.53
N ALA A 36 -16.02 -11.32 5.59
CA ALA A 36 -16.74 -12.60 5.55
C ALA A 36 -16.18 -13.64 6.54
N GLN A 37 -14.90 -13.54 6.90
CA GLN A 37 -14.19 -14.61 7.62
C GLN A 37 -13.14 -14.11 8.63
N ALA A 38 -13.19 -12.83 9.01
CA ALA A 38 -12.27 -12.28 10.00
C ALA A 38 -12.38 -13.07 11.31
N PRO A 39 -11.27 -13.54 11.88
CA PRO A 39 -11.29 -14.11 13.22
C PRO A 39 -11.70 -13.02 14.23
N PRO A 40 -12.51 -13.35 15.25
CA PRO A 40 -12.95 -12.39 16.25
C PRO A 40 -11.78 -11.87 17.10
N ARG A 41 -10.75 -12.70 17.24
CA ARG A 41 -9.53 -12.44 18.00
C ARG A 41 -8.31 -12.83 17.18
N TYR A 42 -7.33 -11.94 17.10
CA TYR A 42 -6.12 -12.20 16.33
C TYR A 42 -4.96 -11.35 16.81
N LYS A 43 -3.75 -11.88 16.60
CA LYS A 43 -2.50 -11.15 16.76
C LYS A 43 -2.08 -10.55 15.42
N LEU A 44 -1.69 -9.29 15.44
CA LEU A 44 -1.24 -8.52 14.28
C LEU A 44 0.19 -8.06 14.52
N THR A 45 1.12 -8.52 13.70
CA THR A 45 2.52 -8.09 13.72
C THR A 45 2.77 -7.22 12.50
N ILE A 46 3.37 -6.04 12.71
CA ILE A 46 3.68 -5.07 11.66
C ILE A 46 5.16 -4.74 11.75
N ILE A 47 5.89 -4.97 10.66
CA ILE A 47 7.29 -4.53 10.52
C ILE A 47 7.30 -3.37 9.54
N GLN A 48 7.67 -2.18 10.02
CA GLN A 48 7.86 -0.98 9.21
C GLN A 48 9.34 -0.80 8.88
N GLN A 49 9.64 -0.68 7.59
CA GLN A 49 10.97 -0.46 7.07
C GLN A 49 11.01 0.88 6.31
N THR A 50 11.98 1.72 6.66
CA THR A 50 12.31 2.95 5.95
C THR A 50 13.75 2.86 5.42
N ALA A 51 14.23 3.90 4.74
CA ALA A 51 15.61 3.96 4.29
C ALA A 51 16.63 3.96 5.44
N SER A 52 16.25 4.39 6.64
CA SER A 52 17.16 4.63 7.76
C SER A 52 16.88 3.78 9.00
N SER A 53 15.75 3.08 9.04
CA SER A 53 15.34 2.31 10.22
C SER A 53 14.40 1.17 9.86
N THR A 54 14.38 0.16 10.73
CA THR A 54 13.31 -0.83 10.82
C THR A 54 12.77 -0.77 12.24
N CYS A 55 11.46 -0.94 12.37
CA CYS A 55 10.78 -1.05 13.65
C CYS A 55 9.63 -2.07 13.50
N ASP A 56 9.24 -2.72 14.59
CA ASP A 56 8.16 -3.68 14.69
C ASP A 56 7.13 -3.36 15.80
N GLN A 57 5.91 -3.79 15.56
CA GLN A 57 4.80 -3.64 16.49
C GLN A 57 3.98 -4.92 16.50
N GLU A 58 3.57 -5.34 17.68
CA GLU A 58 2.71 -6.49 17.87
C GLU A 58 1.48 -6.10 18.68
N PHE A 59 0.31 -6.43 18.17
CA PHE A 59 -0.97 -6.10 18.78
C PHE A 59 -1.84 -7.35 18.92
N LEU A 60 -2.53 -7.48 20.05
CA LEU A 60 -3.66 -8.37 20.20
C LEU A 60 -4.94 -7.58 19.95
N ILE A 61 -5.75 -8.06 19.00
CA ILE A 61 -7.07 -7.52 18.69
C ILE A 61 -8.10 -8.52 19.20
N ASP A 62 -9.08 -8.02 19.95
CA ASP A 62 -10.22 -8.79 20.45
C ASP A 62 -11.50 -7.95 20.24
N GLY A 63 -12.24 -8.27 19.18
CA GLY A 63 -13.36 -7.45 18.72
C GLY A 63 -12.93 -6.01 18.41
N THR A 64 -13.34 -5.06 19.24
CA THR A 64 -12.98 -3.63 19.13
C THR A 64 -11.82 -3.23 20.03
N ALA A 65 -11.39 -4.09 20.95
CA ALA A 65 -10.26 -3.83 21.81
C ALA A 65 -8.95 -4.07 21.05
N THR A 66 -7.96 -3.23 21.29
CA THR A 66 -6.60 -3.39 20.75
C THR A 66 -5.61 -3.16 21.88
N VAL A 67 -4.78 -4.16 22.14
CA VAL A 67 -3.74 -4.12 23.16
C VAL A 67 -2.40 -4.27 22.48
N ALA A 68 -1.46 -3.37 22.76
CA ALA A 68 -0.08 -3.57 22.32
C ALA A 68 0.59 -4.62 23.21
N LEU A 69 1.14 -5.64 22.56
CA LEU A 69 2.03 -6.63 23.17
C LEU A 69 3.47 -6.13 23.09
N ASP A 70 3.85 -5.53 21.95
CA ASP A 70 5.12 -4.84 21.74
C ASP A 70 4.97 -3.67 20.75
N ASN A 71 5.82 -2.64 20.86
CA ASN A 71 5.76 -1.46 20.01
C ASN A 71 7.06 -0.64 20.08
N ASP A 72 8.07 -1.02 19.30
CA ASP A 72 9.33 -0.29 19.24
C ASP A 72 9.23 0.97 18.34
N CYS A 73 8.22 1.04 17.45
CA CYS A 73 8.00 2.13 16.51
C CYS A 73 7.59 3.44 17.20
N ARG A 74 7.25 3.40 18.50
CA ARG A 74 6.79 4.55 19.32
C ARG A 74 5.60 5.31 18.71
N GLN A 75 4.81 4.65 17.87
CA GLN A 75 3.58 5.19 17.30
C GLN A 75 2.38 4.80 18.18
N PRO A 76 1.27 5.55 18.15
CA PRO A 76 0.07 5.17 18.89
C PRO A 76 -0.43 3.77 18.54
N VAL A 77 -0.79 3.00 19.58
CA VAL A 77 -1.42 1.68 19.49
C VAL A 77 -2.76 1.82 18.81
N SER A 78 -2.80 1.51 17.53
CA SER A 78 -3.97 1.88 16.74
C SER A 78 -4.25 0.95 15.58
N TRP A 79 -3.33 0.04 15.24
CA TRP A 79 -3.44 -0.79 14.06
C TRP A 79 -4.40 -1.97 14.26
N THR A 80 -5.33 -2.08 13.32
CA THR A 80 -6.22 -3.22 13.09
C THR A 80 -6.34 -3.43 11.58
N VAL A 81 -6.78 -4.60 11.13
CA VAL A 81 -6.98 -4.83 9.68
C VAL A 81 -7.98 -3.83 9.07
N PRO A 82 -9.14 -3.51 9.70
CA PRO A 82 -10.02 -2.44 9.22
C PRO A 82 -9.34 -1.07 9.10
N ARG A 83 -8.49 -0.70 10.08
CA ARG A 83 -7.75 0.56 10.02
C ARG A 83 -6.73 0.58 8.90
N LEU A 84 -6.02 -0.52 8.67
CA LEU A 84 -5.09 -0.66 7.54
C LEU A 84 -5.81 -0.45 6.21
N PHE A 85 -7.01 -1.02 6.02
CA PHE A 85 -7.78 -0.75 4.80
C PHE A 85 -8.16 0.72 4.63
N ASN A 86 -8.56 1.40 5.70
CA ASN A 86 -8.90 2.82 5.63
C ASN A 86 -7.68 3.68 5.30
N TRP A 87 -6.54 3.36 5.89
CA TRP A 87 -5.27 4.03 5.62
C TRP A 87 -4.81 3.80 4.17
N ILE A 88 -4.90 2.57 3.65
CA ILE A 88 -4.62 2.28 2.23
C ILE A 88 -5.54 3.11 1.32
N ALA A 89 -6.85 3.17 1.62
CA ALA A 89 -7.80 3.97 0.85
C ALA A 89 -7.45 5.47 0.86
N GLU A 90 -6.89 5.98 1.96
CA GLU A 90 -6.42 7.35 2.06
C GLU A 90 -5.17 7.58 1.20
N LEU A 91 -4.16 6.71 1.31
CA LEU A 91 -2.97 6.75 0.46
C LEU A 91 -3.32 6.73 -1.04
N GLU A 92 -4.32 5.92 -1.42
CA GLU A 92 -4.77 5.81 -2.81
C GLU A 92 -5.61 7.00 -3.30
N ARG A 93 -6.28 7.73 -2.41
CA ARG A 93 -7.03 8.96 -2.75
C ARG A 93 -6.11 10.18 -2.84
N GLU A 94 -5.11 10.26 -1.98
CA GLU A 94 -4.26 11.44 -1.80
C GLU A 94 -3.04 11.45 -2.74
N ARG A 95 -3.17 10.89 -3.94
CA ARG A 95 -2.06 10.69 -4.89
C ARG A 95 -1.37 11.97 -5.33
N THR A 96 -1.99 13.14 -5.16
CA THR A 96 -1.41 14.42 -5.55
C THR A 96 -1.81 15.54 -4.59
N ARG A 97 -0.85 16.27 -4.03
CA ARG A 97 -1.07 17.41 -3.14
C ARG A 97 -0.11 18.56 -3.42
N CYS A 98 -0.55 19.77 -3.09
CA CYS A 98 0.33 20.94 -3.06
C CYS A 98 1.26 20.87 -1.83
N TYR A 99 2.50 21.32 -2.00
CA TYR A 99 3.51 21.35 -0.95
C TYR A 99 4.25 22.70 -0.94
N PRO A 100 4.55 23.28 0.25
CA PRO A 100 4.36 22.70 1.59
C PRO A 100 2.92 22.65 2.09
N ASP A 101 2.04 23.48 1.56
CA ASP A 101 0.63 23.56 1.94
C ASP A 101 -0.27 23.90 0.73
N PRO A 102 -1.61 23.80 0.88
CA PRO A 102 -2.54 24.04 -0.22
C PRO A 102 -2.51 25.46 -0.82
N THR A 103 -2.09 26.47 -0.06
CA THR A 103 -2.06 27.87 -0.48
C THR A 103 -0.75 28.22 -1.21
N MET A 104 0.34 27.49 -0.94
CA MET A 104 1.64 27.64 -1.58
C MET A 104 2.01 26.38 -2.36
N CYS A 105 1.50 26.27 -3.59
CA CYS A 105 1.70 25.08 -4.43
C CYS A 105 2.95 25.17 -5.32
N ALA A 106 4.11 25.44 -4.74
CA ALA A 106 5.38 25.50 -5.47
C ALA A 106 5.85 24.10 -5.91
N CYS A 107 5.60 23.08 -5.09
CA CYS A 107 5.78 21.68 -5.48
C CYS A 107 4.45 20.93 -5.54
N ARG A 108 4.45 19.87 -6.34
CA ARG A 108 3.44 18.83 -6.36
C ARG A 108 4.00 17.58 -5.68
N GLY A 109 3.44 17.21 -4.55
CA GLY A 109 3.69 15.94 -3.89
C GLY A 109 2.85 14.85 -4.54
N THR A 110 3.40 13.66 -4.72
CA THR A 110 2.70 12.47 -5.22
C THR A 110 3.02 11.26 -4.35
N ILE A 111 2.01 10.44 -4.05
CA ILE A 111 2.17 9.16 -3.36
C ILE A 111 1.96 8.04 -4.38
N ALA A 112 2.95 7.18 -4.53
CA ALA A 112 2.81 5.91 -5.24
C ALA A 112 2.65 4.80 -4.20
N THR A 113 1.62 3.96 -4.35
CA THR A 113 1.29 2.89 -3.39
C THR A 113 1.13 1.56 -4.12
N SER A 114 1.66 0.49 -3.53
CA SER A 114 1.48 -0.89 -3.97
C SER A 114 1.10 -1.74 -2.75
N VAL A 115 0.04 -2.53 -2.86
CA VAL A 115 -0.45 -3.38 -1.78
C VAL A 115 -0.60 -4.81 -2.26
N HIS A 116 -0.15 -5.76 -1.44
CA HIS A 116 -0.40 -7.18 -1.63
C HIS A 116 -1.25 -7.69 -0.48
N TYR A 117 -2.38 -8.31 -0.81
CA TYR A 117 -3.29 -8.89 0.18
C TYR A 117 -3.10 -10.40 0.29
N ASP A 118 -3.53 -10.93 1.42
CA ASP A 118 -3.76 -12.36 1.60
C ASP A 118 -4.92 -12.82 0.71
N THR A 119 -4.69 -13.87 -0.08
CA THR A 119 -5.68 -14.36 -1.05
C THR A 119 -6.86 -15.05 -0.38
N ASP A 120 -6.65 -15.58 0.82
CA ASP A 120 -7.62 -16.42 1.49
C ASP A 120 -8.39 -15.57 2.49
N GLN A 121 -7.70 -14.75 3.29
CA GLN A 121 -8.30 -13.93 4.35
C GLN A 121 -8.52 -12.46 3.97
N GLY A 122 -7.88 -11.97 2.91
CA GLY A 122 -8.08 -10.59 2.42
C GLY A 122 -7.37 -9.49 3.22
N TYR A 123 -6.66 -9.77 4.32
CA TYR A 123 -5.88 -8.75 5.03
C TYR A 123 -4.64 -8.32 4.21
N PRO A 124 -4.15 -7.07 4.33
CA PRO A 124 -2.93 -6.66 3.63
C PRO A 124 -1.71 -7.36 4.24
N ARG A 125 -0.90 -8.04 3.41
CA ARG A 125 0.38 -8.65 3.81
C ARG A 125 1.58 -7.74 3.60
N THR A 126 1.51 -6.89 2.58
CA THR A 126 2.56 -5.92 2.30
C THR A 126 1.96 -4.62 1.79
N ILE A 127 2.40 -3.51 2.34
CA ILE A 127 2.06 -2.16 1.87
C ILE A 127 3.38 -1.46 1.58
N VAL A 128 3.60 -1.04 0.34
CA VAL A 128 4.75 -0.22 -0.04
C VAL A 128 4.21 1.10 -0.53
N TYR A 129 4.71 2.20 0.02
CA TYR A 129 4.44 3.51 -0.56
C TYR A 129 5.71 4.35 -0.66
N GLU A 130 5.71 5.25 -1.63
CA GLU A 130 6.80 6.18 -1.88
C GLU A 130 6.21 7.57 -2.09
N TRP A 131 6.68 8.53 -1.30
CA TRP A 131 6.34 9.94 -1.51
C TRP A 131 7.39 10.61 -2.38
N ARG A 132 6.95 11.30 -3.42
CA ARG A 132 7.80 12.05 -4.34
C ARG A 132 7.34 13.50 -4.41
N LYS A 133 8.27 14.44 -4.46
CA LYS A 133 7.99 15.85 -4.77
C LYS A 133 8.51 16.15 -6.17
N ARG A 134 7.77 16.97 -6.91
CA ARG A 134 8.22 17.54 -8.19
C ARG A 134 7.86 19.01 -8.26
N PRO A 135 8.65 19.84 -8.97
CA PRO A 135 8.27 21.19 -9.34
C PRO A 135 6.85 21.27 -9.92
N ASN A 136 6.05 22.22 -9.44
CA ASN A 136 4.74 22.50 -10.05
C ASN A 136 4.88 23.60 -11.11
N LEU A 137 5.35 23.23 -12.29
CA LEU A 137 5.68 24.17 -13.38
C LEU A 137 4.48 24.99 -13.90
N THR A 138 3.26 24.61 -13.55
CA THR A 138 2.04 25.33 -13.92
C THR A 138 1.60 26.36 -12.86
N SER A 139 2.31 26.47 -11.74
CA SER A 139 1.93 27.31 -10.60
C SER A 139 2.78 28.58 -10.53
N LEU A 140 2.14 29.73 -10.38
CA LEU A 140 2.85 31.00 -10.16
C LEU A 140 3.68 30.98 -8.86
N ALA A 141 3.25 30.23 -7.85
CA ALA A 141 4.00 30.06 -6.60
C ALA A 141 5.36 29.39 -6.83
N TYR A 142 5.46 28.47 -7.80
CA TYR A 142 6.74 27.87 -8.16
C TYR A 142 7.72 28.93 -8.69
N TYR A 143 7.28 29.74 -9.66
CA TYR A 143 8.15 30.79 -10.22
C TYR A 143 8.53 31.84 -9.19
N ARG A 144 7.57 32.29 -8.35
CA ARG A 144 7.85 33.21 -7.23
C ARG A 144 8.92 32.64 -6.31
N SER A 145 8.82 31.35 -5.96
CA SER A 145 9.77 30.67 -5.09
C SER A 145 11.21 30.62 -5.63
N LEU A 146 11.38 30.73 -6.95
CA LEU A 146 12.70 30.85 -7.58
C LEU A 146 13.30 32.25 -7.44
N PHE A 147 12.45 33.29 -7.51
CA PHE A 147 12.88 34.69 -7.43
C PHE A 147 13.18 35.13 -6.00
N ASP A 148 12.30 34.80 -5.07
CA ASP A 148 12.43 35.17 -3.65
C ASP A 148 13.36 34.22 -2.86
N ARG A 149 13.92 33.20 -3.54
CA ARG A 149 14.77 32.15 -2.96
C ARG A 149 14.10 31.35 -1.83
N SER A 150 12.77 31.38 -1.74
CA SER A 150 11.98 30.55 -0.82
C SER A 150 11.76 29.11 -1.34
N PHE A 151 12.48 28.71 -2.39
CA PHE A 151 12.34 27.43 -3.07
C PHE A 151 12.34 26.24 -2.10
N PRO A 152 11.21 25.53 -1.94
CA PRO A 152 11.06 24.50 -0.90
C PRO A 152 11.74 23.16 -1.25
N GLY A 153 12.79 23.17 -2.10
CA GLY A 153 13.52 21.97 -2.48
C GLY A 153 12.65 20.96 -3.22
N CYS A 154 11.95 21.37 -4.29
CA CYS A 154 11.05 20.46 -5.01
C CYS A 154 11.76 19.30 -5.72
N ASN A 155 13.09 19.37 -5.88
CA ASN A 155 13.87 18.42 -6.69
C ASN A 155 15.16 17.90 -6.02
N ARG A 156 15.45 18.28 -4.78
CA ARG A 156 16.56 17.70 -4.04
C ARG A 156 16.35 17.96 -2.54
N ASP A 157 16.40 16.85 -1.80
CA ASP A 157 16.62 16.75 -0.35
C ASP A 157 15.38 16.88 0.58
N GLY A 158 14.91 15.71 1.05
CA GLY A 158 14.28 15.48 2.36
C GLY A 158 12.75 15.48 2.39
N THR A 159 12.02 14.38 2.65
CA THR A 159 12.33 12.97 3.00
C THR A 159 11.30 12.07 2.30
N GLY A 160 11.32 12.08 0.96
CA GLY A 160 10.61 11.06 0.19
C GLY A 160 11.44 9.78 0.20
N GLY A 161 10.98 8.76 0.90
CA GLY A 161 11.61 7.44 0.95
C GLY A 161 10.55 6.37 0.68
N THR A 162 10.99 5.22 0.19
CA THR A 162 10.11 4.06 0.18
C THR A 162 9.92 3.61 1.61
N VAL A 163 8.66 3.51 2.04
CA VAL A 163 8.28 2.89 3.29
C VAL A 163 7.58 1.59 2.96
N ARG A 164 8.03 0.51 3.60
CA ARG A 164 7.47 -0.82 3.46
C ARG A 164 6.93 -1.28 4.79
N TYR A 165 5.69 -1.77 4.78
CA TYR A 165 5.08 -2.48 5.88
C TYR A 165 4.94 -3.94 5.48
N ALA A 166 5.49 -4.84 6.28
CA ALA A 166 5.19 -6.26 6.23
C ALA A 166 4.24 -6.59 7.39
N ILE A 167 3.12 -7.24 7.08
CA ILE A 167 2.06 -7.50 8.05
C ILE A 167 1.83 -9.00 8.11
N THR A 168 1.85 -9.54 9.33
CA THR A 168 1.51 -10.93 9.61
C THR A 168 0.34 -10.97 10.57
N LEU A 169 -0.56 -11.94 10.35
CA LEU A 169 -1.70 -12.17 11.20
C LEU A 169 -1.71 -13.62 11.69
N ALA A 170 -1.97 -13.80 12.98
CA ALA A 170 -2.24 -15.11 13.58
C ALA A 170 -3.61 -15.08 14.25
N ALA A 171 -4.49 -16.01 13.89
CA ALA A 171 -5.75 -16.18 14.59
C ALA A 171 -5.48 -16.71 16.01
N GLU A 172 -6.15 -16.14 17.00
CA GLU A 172 -6.04 -16.57 18.39
C GLU A 172 -7.35 -17.24 18.82
N PRO A 173 -7.28 -18.33 19.59
CA PRO A 173 -8.47 -19.01 20.11
C PRO A 173 -9.23 -18.19 21.18
#